data_AF-A0A1R0LDB6-F1
#
_entry.id   AF-A0A1R0LDB6-F1
#
_cell.length_a   1.000
_cell.length_b   1.000
_cell.length_c   1.000
_cell.angle_alpha   90.00
_cell.angle_beta   90.00
_cell.angle_gamma   90.00
#
_symmetry.space_group_name_H-M   'P 1'
#
loop_
_entity.id
_entity.type
_entity.pdbx_description
1 polymer ?
#
loop_
_entity_poly.entity_id
_entity_poly.type
_entity_poly.pdbx_seq_one_letter_code
_entity_poly.pdbx_strand_id
1 'polypeptide(L)'
;MSAPARFDRGHTDDLMSFLAASPSPYHAVAVAAERLEKAGFRQVAETDAWDGSSGGKYVLRGGAIIAWYVPEGTEAHTPFHIVGAHTDSPNLRIKPRPDSGAHGWRQVAVEIYGGPLMNSWLDRDLGLAGRLSLRDGSTVLVNVDRPLLRVPQLAIHLDRSVSSEGLKLDKQRHLQPVWGLGDDVRDGDLIAFLEQEAGLAAGSVTGWDLMTHPVEAPAYLGRDRDLVAGPRMDNLLSVHAGVAALAAVATSGAPLTRIPVLAAFDHEENGSQSDTGADGPLLGSVLERSVFARGGSYEDRARAFAGTVCLSSDTGHAVHPNYAERHDPTHHPRVNGGPILKVNVNNRYATDGSGRAVFAAACEKADVPFQSFVSNNSMPCGTTIGPITAARHGIRTVDIGVAILSMHSVRELCGADDPFLLANALVAFLEG
;
A
#
# COMPACT_ATOMS: atom_id res chain seq x y z
N MET A 1 24.78 17.50 18.76
CA MET A 1 23.61 16.73 18.30
C MET A 1 24.07 15.95 17.09
N SER A 2 24.02 14.61 17.12
CA SER A 2 24.26 13.83 15.89
C SER A 2 23.21 14.25 14.87
N ALA A 3 23.57 14.41 13.60
CA ALA A 3 22.58 14.54 12.55
C ALA A 3 21.62 13.33 12.65
N PRO A 4 20.30 13.52 12.47
CA PRO A 4 19.38 12.40 12.43
C PRO A 4 19.83 11.41 11.36
N ALA A 5 19.70 10.11 11.64
CA ALA A 5 20.03 9.08 10.67
C ALA A 5 19.17 9.29 9.42
N ARG A 6 19.79 9.70 8.31
CA ARG A 6 19.10 9.85 7.03
C ARG A 6 19.10 8.52 6.31
N PHE A 7 17.98 8.18 5.70
CA PHE A 7 17.88 7.06 4.79
C PHE A 7 18.70 7.35 3.54
N ASP A 8 19.40 6.33 3.06
CA ASP A 8 20.16 6.33 1.83
C ASP A 8 19.67 5.19 0.92
N ARG A 9 20.45 4.84 -0.10
CA ARG A 9 20.11 3.77 -1.03
C ARG A 9 19.89 2.41 -0.36
N GLY A 10 20.42 2.16 0.83
CA GLY A 10 20.13 0.95 1.61
C GLY A 10 18.67 0.83 2.02
N HIS A 11 17.93 1.94 2.12
CA HIS A 11 16.48 1.92 2.29
C HIS A 11 15.75 1.39 1.05
N THR A 12 16.29 1.61 -0.15
CA THR A 12 15.76 1.04 -1.39
C THR A 12 15.99 -0.48 -1.47
N ASP A 13 17.13 -0.98 -0.96
CA ASP A 13 17.35 -2.43 -0.80
C ASP A 13 16.34 -3.05 0.18
N ASP A 14 16.07 -2.33 1.28
CA ASP A 14 15.09 -2.73 2.28
C ASP A 14 13.65 -2.69 1.73
N LEU A 15 13.32 -1.73 0.85
CA LEU A 15 12.04 -1.71 0.12
C LEU A 15 11.87 -2.99 -0.71
N MET A 16 12.88 -3.40 -1.47
CA MET A 16 12.80 -4.63 -2.27
C MET A 16 12.55 -5.86 -1.38
N SER A 17 13.17 -5.90 -0.20
CA SER A 17 12.92 -6.96 0.80
C SER A 17 11.50 -6.89 1.36
N PHE A 18 10.98 -5.69 1.63
CA PHE A 18 9.61 -5.46 2.09
C PHE A 18 8.58 -5.92 1.04
N LEU A 19 8.78 -5.56 -0.24
CA LEU A 19 7.91 -5.98 -1.35
C LEU A 19 7.88 -7.51 -1.50
N ALA A 20 9.04 -8.16 -1.42
CA ALA A 20 9.15 -9.61 -1.50
C ALA A 20 8.42 -10.32 -0.35
N ALA A 21 8.54 -9.80 0.87
CA ALA A 21 7.86 -10.34 2.05
C ALA A 21 6.36 -10.02 2.13
N SER A 22 5.85 -9.16 1.24
CA SER A 22 4.48 -8.63 1.29
C SER A 22 3.67 -8.97 0.02
N PRO A 23 3.40 -10.25 -0.28
CA PRO A 23 2.63 -10.65 -1.46
C PRO A 23 1.13 -10.34 -1.39
N SER A 24 0.61 -10.00 -0.19
CA SER A 24 -0.78 -9.59 0.04
C SER A 24 -0.86 -8.47 1.08
N PRO A 25 -2.01 -7.76 1.20
CA PRO A 25 -2.22 -6.77 2.26
C PRO A 25 -1.98 -7.35 3.66
N TYR A 26 -2.45 -8.58 3.90
CA TYR A 26 -2.26 -9.29 5.17
C TYR A 26 -0.79 -9.53 5.53
N HIS A 27 0.06 -9.84 4.54
CA HIS A 27 1.50 -9.98 4.76
C HIS A 27 2.15 -8.61 4.94
N ALA A 28 1.72 -7.60 4.18
CA ALA A 28 2.23 -6.23 4.30
C ALA A 28 2.06 -5.69 5.73
N VAL A 29 0.87 -5.85 6.32
CA VAL A 29 0.64 -5.39 7.71
C VAL A 29 1.37 -6.24 8.74
N ALA A 30 1.55 -7.53 8.52
CA ALA A 30 2.33 -8.38 9.42
C ALA A 30 3.81 -7.97 9.42
N VAL A 31 4.41 -7.72 8.24
CA VAL A 31 5.79 -7.26 8.12
C VAL A 31 5.95 -5.83 8.68
N ALA A 32 4.97 -4.95 8.45
CA ALA A 32 4.96 -3.62 9.04
C ALA A 32 4.91 -3.67 10.58
N ALA A 33 4.03 -4.51 11.15
CA ALA A 33 3.92 -4.72 12.58
C ALA A 33 5.24 -5.25 13.18
N GLU A 34 5.85 -6.27 12.58
CA GLU A 34 7.14 -6.82 13.04
C GLU A 34 8.24 -5.73 13.08
N ARG A 35 8.29 -4.86 12.07
CA ARG A 35 9.24 -3.75 12.00
C ARG A 35 8.98 -2.69 13.08
N LEU A 36 7.71 -2.36 13.34
CA LEU A 36 7.33 -1.44 14.40
C LEU A 36 7.62 -2.03 15.80
N GLU A 37 7.40 -3.33 16.00
CA GLU A 37 7.72 -4.02 17.25
C GLU A 37 9.22 -3.98 17.57
N LYS A 38 10.08 -4.15 16.54
CA LYS A 38 11.52 -3.94 16.69
C LYS A 38 11.90 -2.51 17.10
N ALA A 39 11.05 -1.54 16.80
CA ALA A 39 11.18 -0.15 17.24
C ALA A 39 10.48 0.13 18.59
N GLY A 40 9.98 -0.89 19.29
CA GLY A 40 9.37 -0.77 20.61
C GLY A 40 7.87 -0.47 20.61
N PHE A 41 7.19 -0.61 19.46
CA PHE A 41 5.73 -0.54 19.42
C PHE A 41 5.11 -1.83 19.94
N ARG A 42 3.89 -1.74 20.44
CA ARG A 42 3.09 -2.91 20.84
C ARG A 42 1.71 -2.89 20.20
N GLN A 43 1.18 -4.06 19.88
CA GLN A 43 -0.21 -4.18 19.49
C GLN A 43 -1.12 -3.83 20.67
N VAL A 44 -2.21 -3.13 20.40
CA VAL A 44 -3.35 -3.01 21.32
C VAL A 44 -4.59 -3.61 20.67
N ALA A 45 -5.37 -4.37 21.43
CA ALA A 45 -6.62 -4.92 20.93
C ALA A 45 -7.69 -3.83 20.93
N GLU A 46 -8.52 -3.80 19.89
CA GLU A 46 -9.63 -2.86 19.82
C GLU A 46 -10.73 -3.17 20.84
N THR A 47 -10.82 -4.43 21.27
CA THR A 47 -11.77 -4.90 22.29
C THR A 47 -11.38 -4.52 23.72
N ASP A 48 -10.11 -4.15 23.95
CA ASP A 48 -9.60 -3.82 25.28
C ASP A 48 -9.77 -2.34 25.58
N ALA A 49 -9.87 -2.01 26.88
CA ALA A 49 -9.72 -0.62 27.32
C ALA A 49 -8.27 -0.15 27.07
N TRP A 50 -8.10 1.04 26.51
CA TRP A 50 -6.78 1.60 26.24
C TRP A 50 -6.33 2.50 27.39
N ASP A 51 -5.06 2.36 27.78
CA ASP A 51 -4.40 3.26 28.71
C ASP A 51 -3.84 4.52 28.01
N GLY A 52 -3.63 5.57 28.79
CA GLY A 52 -2.99 6.81 28.35
C GLY A 52 -1.47 6.75 28.33
N SER A 53 -0.85 5.55 28.33
CA SER A 53 0.61 5.44 28.38
C SER A 53 1.28 6.10 27.17
N SER A 54 2.48 6.64 27.39
CA SER A 54 3.41 6.99 26.32
C SER A 54 3.90 5.74 25.57
N GLY A 55 4.60 5.97 24.46
CA GLY A 55 5.22 4.95 23.63
C GLY A 55 4.44 4.60 22.36
N GLY A 56 4.99 3.64 21.61
CA GLY A 56 4.45 3.18 20.35
C GLY A 56 3.33 2.16 20.53
N LYS A 57 2.20 2.37 19.84
CA LYS A 57 1.04 1.48 19.83
C LYS A 57 0.58 1.27 18.39
N TYR A 58 -0.01 0.12 18.10
CA TYR A 58 -0.69 -0.09 16.82
C TYR A 58 -1.93 -0.97 16.97
N VAL A 59 -2.87 -0.78 16.04
CA VAL A 59 -4.00 -1.66 15.80
C VAL A 59 -3.82 -2.29 14.42
N LEU A 60 -4.10 -3.58 14.32
CA LEU A 60 -4.15 -4.32 13.06
C LEU A 60 -5.56 -4.86 12.88
N ARG A 61 -6.16 -4.59 11.71
CA ARG A 61 -7.47 -5.13 11.32
C ARG A 61 -7.44 -5.56 9.86
N GLY A 62 -7.55 -6.86 9.62
CA GLY A 62 -7.47 -7.39 8.25
C GLY A 62 -6.17 -6.98 7.56
N GLY A 63 -6.28 -6.33 6.40
CA GLY A 63 -5.14 -5.75 5.68
C GLY A 63 -4.75 -4.33 6.12
N ALA A 64 -5.33 -3.76 7.17
CA ALA A 64 -5.02 -2.38 7.61
C ALA A 64 -4.23 -2.33 8.93
N ILE A 65 -3.39 -1.31 9.06
CA ILE A 65 -2.63 -0.98 10.27
C ILE A 65 -2.67 0.52 10.56
N ILE A 66 -3.06 0.88 11.78
CA ILE A 66 -2.91 2.25 12.31
C ILE A 66 -1.92 2.18 13.47
N ALA A 67 -0.77 2.83 13.31
CA ALA A 67 0.28 2.90 14.31
C ALA A 67 0.53 4.35 14.74
N TRP A 68 0.76 4.59 16.01
CA TRP A 68 1.03 5.93 16.54
C TRP A 68 2.00 5.88 17.71
N TYR A 69 2.76 6.95 17.90
CA TYR A 69 3.68 7.08 19.03
C TYR A 69 3.29 8.28 19.90
N VAL A 70 3.05 8.04 21.19
CA VAL A 70 2.69 9.09 22.16
C VAL A 70 3.95 9.51 22.93
N PRO A 71 4.48 10.73 22.72
CA PRO A 71 5.60 11.23 23.52
C PRO A 71 5.26 11.32 25.01
N GLU A 72 6.27 11.27 25.87
CA GLU A 72 6.09 11.52 27.30
C GLU A 72 5.57 12.94 27.56
N GLY A 73 4.64 13.07 28.51
CA GLY A 73 4.04 14.37 28.86
C GLY A 73 3.06 14.92 27.83
N THR A 74 2.66 14.14 26.81
CA THR A 74 1.73 14.58 25.76
C THR A 74 0.34 14.84 26.32
N GLU A 75 -0.13 16.09 26.22
CA GLU A 75 -1.49 16.48 26.58
C GLU A 75 -2.55 15.88 25.65
N ALA A 76 -3.78 15.73 26.12
CA ALA A 76 -4.85 15.08 25.37
C ALA A 76 -5.21 15.80 24.05
N HIS A 77 -5.13 17.13 24.04
CA HIS A 77 -5.43 17.97 22.87
C HIS A 77 -4.28 18.11 21.87
N THR A 78 -3.14 17.43 22.08
CA THR A 78 -2.00 17.49 21.17
C THR A 78 -2.42 16.96 19.79
N PRO A 79 -2.23 17.75 18.71
CA PRO A 79 -2.60 17.32 17.37
C PRO A 79 -1.71 16.20 16.82
N PHE A 80 -2.15 15.60 15.73
CA PHE A 80 -1.46 14.49 15.07
C PHE A 80 -0.77 14.95 13.77
N HIS A 81 0.37 14.32 13.46
CA HIS A 81 0.96 14.33 12.12
C HIS A 81 0.83 12.92 11.55
N ILE A 82 0.00 12.78 10.51
CA ILE A 82 -0.41 11.49 9.96
C ILE A 82 0.28 11.27 8.61
N VAL A 83 0.87 10.11 8.41
CA VAL A 83 1.21 9.58 7.08
C VAL A 83 0.14 8.56 6.73
N GLY A 84 -0.72 8.89 5.77
CA GLY A 84 -1.69 7.99 5.18
C GLY A 84 -1.10 7.25 3.99
N ALA A 85 -1.38 5.95 3.85
CA ALA A 85 -1.03 5.12 2.69
C ALA A 85 -2.05 3.98 2.53
N HIS A 86 -1.84 3.10 1.55
CA HIS A 86 -2.65 1.89 1.39
C HIS A 86 -1.79 0.65 1.12
N THR A 87 -2.29 -0.50 1.54
CA THR A 87 -1.58 -1.79 1.61
C THR A 87 -1.96 -2.74 0.49
N ASP A 88 -3.03 -2.43 -0.22
CA ASP A 88 -3.52 -3.22 -1.32
C ASP A 88 -2.95 -2.77 -2.66
N SER A 89 -3.06 -3.65 -3.63
CA SER A 89 -2.66 -3.41 -5.00
C SER A 89 -3.56 -4.24 -5.91
N PRO A 90 -3.77 -3.82 -7.18
CA PRO A 90 -4.57 -4.58 -8.12
C PRO A 90 -4.00 -5.98 -8.36
N ASN A 91 -4.85 -7.01 -8.35
CA ASN A 91 -4.44 -8.40 -8.51
C ASN A 91 -5.59 -9.32 -8.96
N LEU A 92 -5.31 -10.63 -9.07
CA LEU A 92 -6.32 -11.65 -9.30
C LEU A 92 -6.61 -12.39 -7.98
N ARG A 93 -7.80 -12.19 -7.41
CA ARG A 93 -8.25 -12.83 -6.16
C ARG A 93 -8.95 -14.15 -6.44
N ILE A 94 -8.83 -15.11 -5.54
CA ILE A 94 -9.41 -16.45 -5.70
C ILE A 94 -10.89 -16.46 -5.31
N LYS A 95 -11.73 -17.09 -6.14
CA LYS A 95 -13.18 -17.20 -5.89
C LYS A 95 -13.51 -18.19 -4.76
N PRO A 96 -14.72 -18.10 -4.16
CA PRO A 96 -15.18 -19.06 -3.14
C PRO A 96 -15.35 -20.50 -3.62
N ARG A 97 -15.48 -20.74 -4.93
CA ARG A 97 -15.42 -22.06 -5.56
C ARG A 97 -14.32 -22.02 -6.62
N PRO A 98 -13.06 -22.26 -6.22
CA PRO A 98 -11.92 -21.96 -7.07
C PRO A 98 -11.59 -23.08 -8.05
N ASP A 99 -11.93 -24.33 -7.74
CA ASP A 99 -11.58 -25.47 -8.56
C ASP A 99 -12.41 -25.47 -9.85
N SER A 100 -11.73 -25.29 -10.97
CA SER A 100 -12.35 -25.26 -12.30
C SER A 100 -11.44 -25.94 -13.33
N GLY A 101 -11.92 -26.11 -14.55
CA GLY A 101 -11.11 -26.68 -15.62
C GLY A 101 -11.84 -26.77 -16.94
N ALA A 102 -11.06 -26.89 -18.02
CA ALA A 102 -11.56 -27.05 -19.37
C ALA A 102 -10.49 -27.69 -20.26
N HIS A 103 -10.91 -28.52 -21.21
CA HIS A 103 -10.05 -29.06 -22.27
C HIS A 103 -8.77 -29.77 -21.75
N GLY A 104 -8.88 -30.58 -20.69
CA GLY A 104 -7.74 -31.27 -20.09
C GLY A 104 -6.86 -30.42 -19.18
N TRP A 105 -7.23 -29.17 -18.91
CA TRP A 105 -6.54 -28.27 -17.99
C TRP A 105 -7.35 -28.04 -16.73
N ARG A 106 -6.68 -28.11 -15.59
CA ARG A 106 -7.21 -27.58 -14.32
C ARG A 106 -6.87 -26.11 -14.22
N GLN A 107 -7.83 -25.32 -13.78
CA GLN A 107 -7.75 -23.88 -13.62
C GLN A 107 -8.19 -23.46 -12.22
N VAL A 108 -7.69 -22.30 -11.78
CA VAL A 108 -8.15 -21.65 -10.56
C VAL A 108 -9.09 -20.51 -10.95
N ALA A 109 -10.30 -20.50 -10.41
CA ALA A 109 -11.27 -19.47 -10.70
C ALA A 109 -10.92 -18.18 -9.94
N VAL A 110 -10.76 -17.07 -10.67
CA VAL A 110 -10.35 -15.77 -10.11
C VAL A 110 -11.33 -14.63 -10.40
N GLU A 111 -11.29 -13.62 -9.53
CA GLU A 111 -11.87 -12.28 -9.67
C GLU A 111 -10.78 -11.24 -9.88
N ILE A 112 -11.11 -10.18 -10.61
CA ILE A 112 -10.21 -9.06 -10.80
C ILE A 112 -10.44 -8.08 -9.64
N TYR A 113 -9.37 -7.81 -8.89
CA TYR A 113 -9.37 -6.83 -7.82
C TYR A 113 -8.66 -5.56 -8.26
N GLY A 114 -9.29 -4.41 -8.02
CA GLY A 114 -8.78 -3.10 -8.43
C GLY A 114 -8.80 -2.89 -9.94
N GLY A 115 -7.94 -1.99 -10.43
CA GLY A 115 -7.79 -1.67 -11.85
C GLY A 115 -6.48 -2.17 -12.47
N PRO A 116 -6.18 -3.49 -12.50
CA PRO A 116 -4.88 -3.96 -12.97
C PRO A 116 -4.70 -3.76 -14.48
N LEU A 117 -3.46 -3.52 -14.91
CA LEU A 117 -3.07 -3.67 -16.31
C LEU A 117 -3.08 -5.15 -16.69
N MET A 118 -4.24 -5.67 -17.11
CA MET A 118 -4.50 -7.11 -17.31
C MET A 118 -3.47 -7.81 -18.20
N ASN A 119 -2.94 -7.13 -19.22
CA ASN A 119 -1.91 -7.68 -20.12
C ASN A 119 -0.60 -7.97 -19.39
N SER A 120 -0.28 -7.26 -18.31
CA SER A 120 0.95 -7.48 -17.53
C SER A 120 0.92 -8.81 -16.76
N TRP A 121 -0.28 -9.31 -16.45
CA TRP A 121 -0.51 -10.59 -15.73
C TRP A 121 -0.42 -11.82 -16.64
N LEU A 122 -0.42 -11.63 -17.95
CA LEU A 122 -0.25 -12.72 -18.90
C LEU A 122 1.19 -13.22 -18.88
N ASP A 123 1.34 -14.54 -19.04
CA ASP A 123 2.63 -15.19 -19.23
C ASP A 123 3.66 -14.95 -18.11
N ARG A 124 3.17 -14.66 -16.92
CA ARG A 124 3.94 -14.61 -15.68
C ARG A 124 3.80 -15.91 -14.90
N ASP A 125 4.88 -16.27 -14.25
CA ASP A 125 4.87 -17.31 -13.22
C ASP A 125 4.35 -16.67 -11.94
N LEU A 126 3.24 -17.19 -11.44
CA LEU A 126 2.51 -16.63 -10.31
C LEU A 126 2.53 -17.62 -9.14
N GLY A 127 2.77 -17.08 -7.94
CA GLY A 127 2.52 -17.72 -6.66
C GLY A 127 1.11 -17.40 -6.16
N LEU A 128 0.82 -17.87 -4.94
CA LEU A 128 -0.46 -17.64 -4.27
C LEU A 128 -0.23 -17.30 -2.81
N ALA A 129 -0.80 -16.20 -2.34
CA ALA A 129 -0.67 -15.76 -0.97
C ALA A 129 -1.99 -15.22 -0.41
N GLY A 130 -2.10 -15.15 0.92
CA GLY A 130 -3.23 -14.54 1.59
C GLY A 130 -3.42 -15.07 3.00
N ARG A 131 -4.67 -15.19 3.42
CA ARG A 131 -5.03 -15.79 4.72
C ARG A 131 -6.09 -16.87 4.58
N LEU A 132 -6.00 -17.86 5.46
CA LEU A 132 -6.97 -18.92 5.67
C LEU A 132 -7.66 -18.68 7.02
N SER A 133 -8.99 -18.74 7.03
CA SER A 133 -9.82 -18.60 8.23
C SER A 133 -10.22 -19.97 8.75
N LEU A 134 -9.99 -20.20 10.04
CA LEU A 134 -10.29 -21.46 10.72
C LEU A 134 -11.63 -21.42 11.46
N ARG A 135 -12.13 -22.60 11.86
CA ARG A 135 -13.42 -22.75 12.56
C ARG A 135 -13.51 -22.00 13.89
N ASP A 136 -12.39 -21.78 14.57
CA ASP A 136 -12.31 -21.06 15.84
C ASP A 136 -12.28 -19.52 15.67
N GLY A 137 -12.32 -19.05 14.42
CA GLY A 137 -12.26 -17.63 14.07
C GLY A 137 -10.84 -17.08 13.95
N SER A 138 -9.80 -17.88 14.21
CA SER A 138 -8.42 -17.48 13.96
C SER A 138 -8.08 -17.49 12.46
N THR A 139 -6.99 -16.81 12.11
CA THR A 139 -6.50 -16.74 10.72
C THR A 139 -5.04 -17.13 10.65
N VAL A 140 -4.66 -17.86 9.61
CA VAL A 140 -3.28 -18.24 9.31
C VAL A 140 -2.86 -17.64 7.97
N LEU A 141 -1.69 -16.99 7.93
CA LEU A 141 -1.11 -16.53 6.67
C LEU A 141 -0.55 -17.72 5.89
N VAL A 142 -0.80 -17.73 4.58
CA VAL A 142 -0.23 -18.73 3.66
C VAL A 142 0.44 -18.01 2.51
N ASN A 143 1.61 -18.50 2.11
CA ASN A 143 2.37 -17.98 0.98
C ASN A 143 3.07 -19.13 0.25
N VAL A 144 2.57 -19.47 -0.93
CA VAL A 144 3.20 -20.40 -1.85
C VAL A 144 4.04 -19.59 -2.84
N ASP A 145 5.24 -19.21 -2.41
CA ASP A 145 6.18 -18.37 -3.17
C ASP A 145 7.04 -19.20 -4.13
N ARG A 146 6.37 -19.82 -5.11
CA ARG A 146 7.00 -20.56 -6.21
C ARG A 146 6.09 -20.54 -7.44
N PRO A 147 6.62 -20.75 -8.66
CA PRO A 147 5.79 -20.90 -9.87
C PRO A 147 4.72 -21.97 -9.66
N LEU A 148 3.46 -21.53 -9.56
CA LEU A 148 2.31 -22.39 -9.30
C LEU A 148 1.23 -22.20 -10.36
N LEU A 149 0.97 -20.94 -10.71
CA LEU A 149 -0.11 -20.53 -11.60
C LEU A 149 0.44 -19.77 -12.80
N ARG A 150 -0.27 -19.81 -13.92
CA ARG A 150 0.02 -18.97 -15.09
C ARG A 150 -1.25 -18.60 -15.83
N VAL A 151 -1.35 -17.36 -16.31
CA VAL A 151 -2.40 -16.95 -17.27
C VAL A 151 -1.78 -16.95 -18.67
N PRO A 152 -1.98 -18.01 -19.49
CA PRO A 152 -1.34 -18.10 -20.79
C PRO A 152 -2.00 -17.19 -21.83
N GLN A 153 -1.21 -16.41 -22.58
CA GLN A 153 -1.72 -15.64 -23.70
C GLN A 153 -2.02 -16.54 -24.90
N LEU A 154 -3.11 -16.26 -25.62
CA LEU A 154 -3.41 -16.94 -26.88
C LEU A 154 -2.33 -16.66 -27.93
N ALA A 155 -1.87 -17.70 -28.62
CA ALA A 155 -0.84 -17.57 -29.65
C ALA A 155 -1.32 -16.68 -30.82
N ILE A 156 -0.44 -15.79 -31.29
CA ILE A 156 -0.68 -14.87 -32.42
C ILE A 156 -1.16 -15.57 -33.71
N HIS A 157 -0.79 -16.83 -33.92
CA HIS A 157 -1.22 -17.61 -35.08
C HIS A 157 -2.73 -17.89 -35.08
N LEU A 158 -3.35 -17.92 -33.90
CA LEU A 158 -4.78 -18.15 -33.67
C LEU A 158 -5.56 -16.83 -33.48
N ASP A 159 -4.88 -15.73 -33.17
CA ASP A 159 -5.43 -14.38 -33.19
C ASP A 159 -4.46 -13.43 -33.91
N ARG A 160 -4.60 -13.36 -35.25
CA ARG A 160 -3.80 -12.43 -36.06
C ARG A 160 -4.23 -10.97 -35.89
N SER A 161 -5.45 -10.74 -35.36
CA SER A 161 -5.99 -9.38 -35.20
C SER A 161 -5.30 -8.62 -34.07
N VAL A 162 -4.66 -9.32 -33.11
CA VAL A 162 -3.91 -8.72 -32.00
C VAL A 162 -2.86 -7.70 -32.44
N SER A 163 -2.21 -7.91 -33.58
CA SER A 163 -1.15 -7.01 -34.08
C SER A 163 -1.69 -5.73 -34.70
N SER A 164 -2.88 -5.78 -35.31
CA SER A 164 -3.50 -4.63 -35.98
C SER A 164 -4.52 -3.89 -35.11
N GLU A 165 -5.21 -4.60 -34.23
CA GLU A 165 -6.30 -4.07 -33.40
C GLU A 165 -5.95 -4.00 -31.90
N GLY A 166 -4.79 -4.53 -31.50
CA GLY A 166 -4.38 -4.64 -30.11
C GLY A 166 -4.98 -5.83 -29.37
N LEU A 167 -4.44 -6.10 -28.18
CA LEU A 167 -4.88 -7.20 -27.32
C LEU A 167 -6.21 -6.87 -26.62
N LYS A 168 -7.23 -7.69 -26.88
CA LYS A 168 -8.56 -7.58 -26.25
C LYS A 168 -8.79 -8.77 -25.33
N LEU A 169 -8.77 -8.54 -24.01
CA LEU A 169 -8.99 -9.56 -23.00
C LEU A 169 -10.41 -9.50 -22.46
N ASP A 170 -11.13 -10.62 -22.53
CA ASP A 170 -12.37 -10.82 -21.78
C ASP A 170 -12.01 -11.10 -20.32
N LYS A 171 -12.46 -10.21 -19.43
CA LYS A 171 -12.18 -10.25 -18.00
C LYS A 171 -12.58 -11.59 -17.33
N GLN A 172 -13.66 -12.20 -17.78
CA GLN A 172 -14.18 -13.44 -17.19
C GLN A 172 -13.50 -14.66 -17.81
N ARG A 173 -13.24 -14.65 -19.13
CA ARG A 173 -12.79 -15.84 -19.86
C ARG A 173 -11.27 -15.97 -19.95
N HIS A 174 -10.56 -14.86 -20.13
CA HIS A 174 -9.14 -14.90 -20.56
C HIS A 174 -8.14 -14.74 -19.41
N LEU A 175 -8.61 -14.61 -18.16
CA LEU A 175 -7.76 -14.39 -16.98
C LEU A 175 -7.77 -15.55 -15.97
N GLN A 176 -8.33 -16.70 -16.32
CA GLN A 176 -8.37 -17.87 -15.42
C GLN A 176 -7.01 -18.60 -15.45
N PRO A 177 -6.20 -18.58 -14.38
CA PRO A 177 -4.88 -19.20 -14.40
C PRO A 177 -4.98 -20.72 -14.50
N VAL A 178 -4.06 -21.32 -15.26
CA VAL A 178 -3.84 -22.77 -15.24
C VAL A 178 -2.98 -23.14 -14.03
N TRP A 179 -3.29 -24.27 -13.41
CA TRP A 179 -2.54 -24.80 -12.24
C TRP A 179 -2.20 -26.29 -12.34
N GLY A 180 -2.73 -26.99 -13.36
CA GLY A 180 -2.44 -28.40 -13.57
C GLY A 180 -3.14 -28.98 -14.79
N LEU A 181 -2.95 -30.28 -14.99
CA LEU A 181 -3.57 -31.07 -16.06
C LEU A 181 -4.62 -32.02 -15.47
N GLY A 182 -5.59 -32.41 -16.30
CA GLY A 182 -6.60 -33.42 -15.98
C GLY A 182 -8.04 -32.91 -16.12
N ASP A 183 -8.95 -33.86 -16.31
CA ASP A 183 -10.40 -33.60 -16.42
C ASP A 183 -11.14 -33.83 -15.09
N ASP A 184 -10.47 -34.40 -14.08
CA ASP A 184 -11.03 -34.65 -12.75
C ASP A 184 -10.85 -33.43 -11.83
N VAL A 185 -11.61 -32.37 -12.11
CA VAL A 185 -11.72 -31.22 -11.20
C VAL A 185 -12.56 -31.64 -9.99
N ARG A 186 -12.01 -31.51 -8.78
CA ARG A 186 -12.70 -31.81 -7.54
C ARG A 186 -12.81 -30.56 -6.68
N ASP A 187 -14.01 -30.29 -6.19
CA ASP A 187 -14.26 -29.20 -5.28
C ASP A 187 -13.42 -29.36 -4.00
N GLY A 188 -12.65 -28.33 -3.67
CA GLY A 188 -11.81 -28.27 -2.47
C GLY A 188 -10.35 -28.67 -2.68
N ASP A 189 -9.94 -29.08 -3.89
CA ASP A 189 -8.55 -29.48 -4.17
C ASP A 189 -7.55 -28.35 -3.85
N LEU A 190 -7.84 -27.11 -4.27
CA LEU A 190 -6.97 -25.97 -3.97
C LEU A 190 -6.81 -25.74 -2.47
N ILE A 191 -7.90 -25.83 -1.71
CA ILE A 191 -7.88 -25.57 -0.26
C ILE A 191 -7.19 -26.71 0.48
N ALA A 192 -7.40 -27.96 0.10
CA ALA A 192 -6.68 -29.09 0.65
C ALA A 192 -5.16 -28.98 0.41
N PHE A 193 -4.76 -28.52 -0.78
CA PHE A 193 -3.36 -28.21 -1.09
C PHE A 193 -2.80 -27.13 -0.13
N LEU A 194 -3.54 -26.05 0.10
CA LEU A 194 -3.09 -24.97 1.00
C LEU A 194 -3.07 -25.37 2.47
N GLU A 195 -4.00 -26.22 2.91
CA GLU A 195 -3.96 -26.83 4.24
C GLU A 195 -2.67 -27.62 4.42
N GLN A 196 -2.27 -28.42 3.43
CA GLN A 196 -1.02 -29.16 3.47
C GLN A 196 0.20 -28.23 3.50
N GLU A 197 0.26 -27.21 2.65
CA GLU A 197 1.36 -26.23 2.62
C GLU A 197 1.47 -25.45 3.94
N ALA A 198 0.34 -25.15 4.59
CA ALA A 198 0.29 -24.47 5.88
C ALA A 198 0.44 -25.41 7.09
N GLY A 199 0.56 -26.72 6.89
CA GLY A 199 0.64 -27.71 7.98
C GLY A 199 -0.64 -27.82 8.82
N LEU A 200 -1.79 -27.49 8.24
CA LEU A 200 -3.11 -27.53 8.88
C LEU A 200 -3.77 -28.90 8.73
N ALA A 201 -4.69 -29.22 9.64
CA ALA A 201 -5.50 -30.42 9.54
C ALA A 201 -6.46 -30.31 8.35
N ALA A 202 -6.65 -31.42 7.62
CA ALA A 202 -7.56 -31.46 6.48
C ALA A 202 -9.00 -31.07 6.88
N GLY A 203 -9.60 -30.16 6.11
CA GLY A 203 -10.93 -29.61 6.37
C GLY A 203 -11.01 -28.70 7.60
N SER A 204 -9.91 -28.08 8.04
CA SER A 204 -9.93 -27.10 9.14
C SER A 204 -10.27 -25.69 8.65
N VAL A 205 -10.01 -25.39 7.38
CA VAL A 205 -10.29 -24.10 6.75
C VAL A 205 -11.78 -23.95 6.46
N THR A 206 -12.35 -22.80 6.82
CA THR A 206 -13.76 -22.45 6.57
C THR A 206 -13.95 -21.27 5.63
N GLY A 207 -12.91 -20.48 5.41
CA GLY A 207 -12.95 -19.32 4.52
C GLY A 207 -11.53 -18.88 4.17
N TRP A 208 -11.40 -18.02 3.17
CA TRP A 208 -10.10 -17.58 2.70
C TRP A 208 -10.20 -16.26 1.94
N ASP A 209 -9.12 -15.50 2.01
CA ASP A 209 -8.87 -14.33 1.17
C ASP A 209 -7.51 -14.55 0.52
N LEU A 210 -7.51 -15.02 -0.73
CA LEU A 210 -6.30 -15.45 -1.46
C LEU A 210 -6.16 -14.65 -2.76
N MET A 211 -4.92 -14.37 -3.14
CA MET A 211 -4.58 -13.61 -4.32
C MET A 211 -3.29 -14.12 -4.95
N THR A 212 -3.21 -13.96 -6.27
CA THR A 212 -1.99 -14.28 -7.01
C THR A 212 -0.97 -13.16 -6.88
N HIS A 213 0.31 -13.52 -6.97
CA HIS A 213 1.42 -12.55 -7.03
C HIS A 213 2.51 -13.08 -7.97
N PRO A 214 3.31 -12.20 -8.61
CA PRO A 214 4.47 -12.67 -9.35
C PRO A 214 5.52 -13.24 -8.39
N VAL A 215 6.23 -14.28 -8.83
CA VAL A 215 7.38 -14.86 -8.11
C VAL A 215 8.69 -14.18 -8.49
N GLU A 216 8.69 -13.33 -9.52
CA GLU A 216 9.86 -12.58 -9.95
C GLU A 216 10.25 -11.54 -8.90
N ALA A 217 11.43 -11.71 -8.29
CA ALA A 217 11.92 -10.81 -7.24
C ALA A 217 12.06 -9.35 -7.73
N PRO A 218 11.86 -8.35 -6.85
CA PRO A 218 12.23 -6.98 -7.14
C PRO A 218 13.73 -6.85 -7.44
N ALA A 219 14.11 -5.94 -8.34
CA ALA A 219 15.50 -5.77 -8.74
C ALA A 219 15.80 -4.36 -9.24
N TYR A 220 17.07 -3.97 -9.13
CA TYR A 220 17.60 -2.82 -9.86
C TYR A 220 17.69 -3.10 -11.36
N LEU A 221 17.41 -2.09 -12.17
CA LEU A 221 17.47 -2.13 -13.63
C LEU A 221 18.29 -0.95 -14.18
N GLY A 222 18.61 -1.02 -15.48
CA GLY A 222 19.35 0.02 -16.19
C GLY A 222 20.87 -0.17 -16.13
N ARG A 223 21.59 0.46 -17.06
CA ARG A 223 23.06 0.38 -17.18
C ARG A 223 23.76 0.69 -15.86
N ASP A 224 23.28 1.72 -15.18
CA ASP A 224 23.89 2.29 -13.98
C ASP A 224 23.11 1.91 -12.69
N ARG A 225 22.11 1.04 -12.82
CA ARG A 225 21.23 0.59 -11.72
C ARG A 225 20.36 1.70 -11.10
N ASP A 226 20.07 2.76 -11.85
CA ASP A 226 19.33 3.94 -11.35
C ASP A 226 17.81 3.75 -11.26
N LEU A 227 17.32 2.57 -11.62
CA LEU A 227 15.91 2.21 -11.61
C LEU A 227 15.67 0.99 -10.72
N VAL A 228 14.49 0.89 -10.14
CA VAL A 228 14.03 -0.29 -9.39
C VAL A 228 12.71 -0.75 -9.97
N ALA A 229 12.59 -2.05 -10.20
CA ALA A 229 11.35 -2.67 -10.62
C ALA A 229 10.89 -3.71 -9.61
N GLY A 230 9.59 -3.75 -9.35
CA GLY A 230 8.98 -4.66 -8.38
C GLY A 230 7.47 -4.63 -8.45
N PRO A 231 6.78 -5.63 -7.90
CA PRO A 231 5.34 -5.61 -7.80
C PRO A 231 4.89 -4.68 -6.66
N ARG A 232 3.65 -4.17 -6.75
CA ARG A 232 2.95 -3.52 -5.61
C ARG A 232 3.67 -2.29 -5.04
N MET A 233 4.51 -1.62 -5.83
CA MET A 233 5.07 -0.34 -5.42
C MET A 233 3.96 0.65 -5.13
N ASP A 234 2.90 0.59 -5.93
CA ASP A 234 1.59 1.13 -5.62
C ASP A 234 0.81 0.19 -4.67
N ASN A 235 0.71 0.46 -3.37
CA ASN A 235 1.34 1.58 -2.65
C ASN A 235 2.23 1.14 -1.47
N LEU A 236 2.77 -0.08 -1.53
CA LEU A 236 3.68 -0.58 -0.50
C LEU A 236 4.97 0.24 -0.38
N LEU A 237 5.34 1.01 -1.40
CA LEU A 237 6.42 1.99 -1.32
C LEU A 237 6.13 3.03 -0.22
N SER A 238 4.93 3.63 -0.22
CA SER A 238 4.56 4.62 0.80
C SER A 238 4.36 3.98 2.17
N VAL A 239 3.83 2.76 2.24
CA VAL A 239 3.70 2.01 3.51
C VAL A 239 5.08 1.78 4.11
N HIS A 240 6.04 1.29 3.32
CA HIS A 240 7.40 1.02 3.75
C HIS A 240 8.11 2.29 4.24
N ALA A 241 8.02 3.38 3.48
CA ALA A 241 8.58 4.68 3.88
C ALA A 241 7.92 5.22 5.17
N GLY A 242 6.60 5.07 5.32
CA GLY A 242 5.85 5.49 6.50
C GLY A 242 6.20 4.68 7.76
N VAL A 243 6.37 3.36 7.64
CA VAL A 243 6.83 2.49 8.73
C VAL A 243 8.23 2.90 9.18
N ALA A 244 9.15 3.08 8.23
CA ALA A 244 10.53 3.46 8.52
C ALA A 244 10.61 4.85 9.18
N ALA A 245 9.83 5.81 8.67
CA ALA A 245 9.80 7.16 9.24
C ALA A 245 9.23 7.18 10.67
N LEU A 246 8.12 6.47 10.91
CA LEU A 246 7.52 6.39 12.25
C LEU A 246 8.46 5.71 13.25
N ALA A 247 9.13 4.63 12.86
CA ALA A 247 10.11 3.94 13.68
C ALA A 247 11.33 4.82 14.00
N ALA A 248 11.85 5.56 13.01
CA ALA A 248 12.97 6.49 13.20
C ALA A 248 12.61 7.61 14.17
N VAL A 249 11.42 8.21 14.03
CA VAL A 249 10.95 9.29 14.90
C VAL A 249 10.69 8.81 16.33
N ALA A 250 10.11 7.62 16.51
CA ALA A 250 9.87 7.05 17.83
C ALA A 250 11.16 6.74 18.61
N THR A 251 12.27 6.48 17.90
CA THR A 251 13.55 6.07 18.49
C THR A 251 14.59 7.20 18.54
N SER A 252 14.31 8.37 17.95
CA SER A 252 15.27 9.49 17.86
C SER A 252 15.54 10.20 19.20
N GLY A 253 14.58 10.13 20.13
CA GLY A 253 14.61 10.90 21.38
C GLY A 253 14.40 12.41 21.19
N ALA A 254 14.09 12.87 19.97
CA ALA A 254 13.81 14.27 19.71
C ALA A 254 12.46 14.68 20.35
N PRO A 255 12.35 15.92 20.87
CA PRO A 255 11.07 16.42 21.38
C PRO A 255 10.08 16.59 20.22
N LEU A 256 8.93 15.92 20.33
CA LEU A 256 7.87 15.99 19.32
C LEU A 256 6.74 16.91 19.79
N THR A 257 6.31 17.82 18.93
CA THR A 257 5.21 18.77 19.21
C THR A 257 3.83 18.25 18.79
N ARG A 258 3.82 17.07 18.17
CA ARG A 258 2.67 16.40 17.56
C ARG A 258 2.81 14.90 17.78
N ILE A 259 1.69 14.19 17.74
CA ILE A 259 1.67 12.71 17.80
C ILE A 259 1.88 12.19 16.37
N PRO A 260 3.02 11.52 16.06
CA PRO A 260 3.21 10.92 14.75
C PRO A 260 2.35 9.66 14.60
N VAL A 261 1.74 9.49 13.42
CA VAL A 261 0.83 8.39 13.08
C VAL A 261 1.14 7.87 11.68
N LEU A 262 1.14 6.56 11.52
CA LEU A 262 1.01 5.87 10.25
C LEU A 262 -0.39 5.29 10.14
N ALA A 263 -1.08 5.55 9.04
CA ALA A 263 -2.38 4.99 8.72
C ALA A 263 -2.31 4.32 7.35
N ALA A 264 -2.11 3.00 7.32
CA ALA A 264 -2.07 2.22 6.09
C ALA A 264 -3.36 1.39 5.96
N PHE A 265 -4.18 1.76 4.98
CA PHE A 265 -5.51 1.19 4.78
C PHE A 265 -5.49 0.00 3.81
N ASP A 266 -6.52 -0.84 3.85
CA ASP A 266 -6.83 -1.80 2.79
C ASP A 266 -7.90 -1.20 1.86
N HIS A 267 -8.22 -1.89 0.77
CA HIS A 267 -9.35 -1.54 -0.10
C HIS A 267 -9.28 -0.16 -0.78
N GLU A 268 -8.12 0.46 -0.94
CA GLU A 268 -8.03 1.72 -1.70
C GLU A 268 -8.45 1.53 -3.15
N GLU A 269 -7.95 0.46 -3.77
CA GLU A 269 -8.08 0.15 -5.20
C GLU A 269 -9.52 -0.16 -5.65
N ASN A 270 -10.44 -0.33 -4.70
CA ASN A 270 -11.86 -0.54 -4.96
C ASN A 270 -12.76 0.55 -4.37
N GLY A 271 -12.19 1.68 -3.93
CA GLY A 271 -12.92 2.87 -3.48
C GLY A 271 -12.94 3.09 -1.97
N SER A 272 -12.14 2.36 -1.19
CA SER A 272 -11.93 2.51 0.27
C SER A 272 -13.14 2.22 1.16
N GLN A 273 -14.29 1.86 0.60
CA GLN A 273 -15.54 1.64 1.35
C GLN A 273 -15.57 0.27 2.04
N SER A 274 -14.85 0.16 3.14
CA SER A 274 -14.83 -1.02 4.02
C SER A 274 -14.52 -0.63 5.46
N ASP A 275 -14.56 -1.60 6.38
CA ASP A 275 -14.18 -1.40 7.78
C ASP A 275 -12.66 -1.29 8.01
N THR A 276 -11.87 -1.59 6.98
CA THR A 276 -10.40 -1.49 6.94
C THR A 276 -9.88 -0.41 5.97
N GLY A 277 -10.76 0.19 5.17
CA GLY A 277 -10.42 1.23 4.21
C GLY A 277 -10.46 2.65 4.78
N ALA A 278 -9.97 3.62 4.01
CA ALA A 278 -9.93 5.03 4.41
C ALA A 278 -11.33 5.66 4.54
N ASP A 279 -12.33 5.10 3.87
CA ASP A 279 -13.75 5.43 4.01
C ASP A 279 -14.36 4.70 5.25
N GLY A 280 -13.57 3.92 5.98
CA GLY A 280 -13.95 3.25 7.21
C GLY A 280 -13.86 4.14 8.46
N PRO A 281 -14.39 3.67 9.60
CA PRO A 281 -14.29 4.39 10.87
C PRO A 281 -12.94 4.22 11.59
N LEU A 282 -12.05 3.37 11.07
CA LEU A 282 -10.87 2.87 11.78
C LEU A 282 -9.95 3.99 12.26
N LEU A 283 -9.48 4.87 11.35
CA LEU A 283 -8.58 5.97 11.71
C LEU A 283 -9.22 6.89 12.75
N GLY A 284 -10.43 7.37 12.49
CA GLY A 284 -11.16 8.25 13.41
C GLY A 284 -11.32 7.64 14.80
N SER A 285 -11.68 6.36 14.88
CA SER A 285 -11.84 5.63 16.13
C SER A 285 -10.52 5.53 16.90
N VAL A 286 -9.41 5.24 16.22
CA VAL A 286 -8.08 5.16 16.84
C VAL A 286 -7.65 6.52 17.39
N LEU A 287 -7.77 7.60 16.59
CA LEU A 287 -7.38 8.95 17.03
C LEU A 287 -8.22 9.42 18.22
N GLU A 288 -9.54 9.22 18.16
CA GLU A 288 -10.46 9.60 19.23
C GLU A 288 -10.19 8.82 20.52
N ARG A 289 -10.04 7.50 20.44
CA ARG A 289 -9.70 6.67 21.60
C ARG A 289 -8.33 7.02 22.18
N SER A 290 -7.37 7.39 21.33
CA SER A 290 -6.06 7.86 21.76
C SER A 290 -6.18 9.14 22.61
N VAL A 291 -7.02 10.10 22.19
CA VAL A 291 -7.32 11.32 22.97
C VAL A 291 -7.97 10.98 24.31
N PHE A 292 -9.03 10.16 24.30
CA PHE A 292 -9.78 9.83 25.52
C PHE A 292 -8.99 8.97 26.51
N ALA A 293 -8.15 8.06 26.03
CA ALA A 293 -7.27 7.26 26.90
C ALA A 293 -6.28 8.14 27.68
N ARG A 294 -5.92 9.32 27.16
CA ARG A 294 -5.12 10.34 27.85
C ARG A 294 -5.93 11.28 28.75
N GLY A 295 -7.20 10.96 29.02
CA GLY A 295 -8.11 11.78 29.85
C GLY A 295 -8.72 12.97 29.13
N GLY A 296 -8.65 13.01 27.80
CA GLY A 296 -9.25 14.08 27.00
C GLY A 296 -10.77 14.09 27.03
N SER A 297 -11.32 15.28 26.79
CA SER A 297 -12.75 15.51 26.58
C SER A 297 -13.09 15.66 25.09
N TYR A 298 -14.37 15.85 24.78
CA TYR A 298 -14.79 16.21 23.42
C TYR A 298 -14.09 17.49 22.91
N GLU A 299 -13.85 18.46 23.78
CA GLU A 299 -13.15 19.71 23.42
C GLU A 299 -11.68 19.43 23.05
N ASP A 300 -11.00 18.56 23.80
CA ASP A 300 -9.63 18.15 23.48
C ASP A 300 -9.55 17.41 22.14
N ARG A 301 -10.55 16.57 21.84
CA ARG A 301 -10.69 15.91 20.54
C ARG A 301 -10.83 16.94 19.42
N ALA A 302 -11.74 17.90 19.57
CA ALA A 302 -11.97 18.94 18.56
C ALA A 302 -10.70 19.76 18.29
N ARG A 303 -9.98 20.15 19.36
CA ARG A 303 -8.71 20.88 19.27
C ARG A 303 -7.59 20.05 18.61
N ALA A 304 -7.46 18.78 18.98
CA ALA A 304 -6.47 17.88 18.39
C ALA A 304 -6.72 17.70 16.88
N PHE A 305 -7.96 17.45 16.47
CA PHE A 305 -8.31 17.26 15.05
C PHE A 305 -8.11 18.55 14.25
N ALA A 306 -8.51 19.71 14.77
CA ALA A 306 -8.33 21.00 14.09
C ALA A 306 -6.85 21.35 13.82
N GLY A 307 -5.93 20.90 14.67
CA GLY A 307 -4.48 21.09 14.47
C GLY A 307 -3.78 19.96 13.72
N THR A 308 -4.51 18.91 13.32
CA THR A 308 -3.95 17.71 12.70
C THR A 308 -3.70 17.92 11.21
N VAL A 309 -2.59 17.35 10.73
CA VAL A 309 -2.25 17.31 9.30
C VAL A 309 -2.00 15.87 8.87
N CYS A 310 -2.52 15.49 7.70
CA CYS A 310 -2.27 14.21 7.05
C CYS A 310 -1.49 14.42 5.74
N LEU A 311 -0.36 13.75 5.59
CA LEU A 311 0.25 13.50 4.29
C LEU A 311 -0.34 12.20 3.74
N SER A 312 -1.25 12.31 2.76
CA SER A 312 -1.75 11.19 1.97
C SER A 312 -0.68 10.80 0.96
N SER A 313 0.15 9.83 1.32
CA SER A 313 1.24 9.32 0.48
C SER A 313 0.76 8.17 -0.36
N ASP A 314 0.70 8.41 -1.65
CA ASP A 314 0.30 7.44 -2.64
C ASP A 314 1.08 7.69 -3.93
N THR A 315 1.40 6.65 -4.69
CA THR A 315 2.25 6.83 -5.86
C THR A 315 1.61 7.79 -6.88
N GLY A 316 2.40 8.26 -7.84
CA GLY A 316 1.86 9.03 -8.95
C GLY A 316 2.66 8.82 -10.22
N HIS A 317 2.33 9.56 -11.27
CA HIS A 317 2.81 9.22 -12.60
C HIS A 317 4.05 10.03 -12.98
N ALA A 318 5.19 9.35 -13.14
CA ALA A 318 6.33 9.92 -13.84
C ALA A 318 5.97 10.18 -15.32
N VAL A 319 6.55 11.22 -15.93
CA VAL A 319 6.40 11.47 -17.36
C VAL A 319 6.92 10.26 -18.15
N HIS A 320 6.05 9.64 -18.93
CA HIS A 320 6.42 8.44 -19.68
C HIS A 320 7.16 8.85 -20.97
N PRO A 321 8.40 8.38 -21.22
CA PRO A 321 9.20 8.84 -22.37
C PRO A 321 8.56 8.54 -23.73
N ASN A 322 7.77 7.46 -23.82
CA ASN A 322 7.06 7.07 -25.04
C ASN A 322 5.62 7.62 -25.15
N TYR A 323 5.12 8.31 -24.11
CA TYR A 323 3.73 8.79 -24.04
C TYR A 323 3.66 10.15 -23.31
N ALA A 324 4.64 11.03 -23.54
CA ALA A 324 4.75 12.29 -22.82
C ALA A 324 3.54 13.22 -23.06
N GLU A 325 2.86 13.07 -24.21
CA GLU A 325 1.63 13.78 -24.55
C GLU A 325 0.44 13.48 -23.61
N ARG A 326 0.56 12.47 -22.74
CA ARG A 326 -0.44 12.13 -21.73
C ARG A 326 -0.36 12.98 -20.46
N HIS A 327 0.75 13.67 -20.24
CA HIS A 327 0.94 14.56 -19.08
C HIS A 327 0.47 15.99 -19.37
N ASP A 328 0.37 16.79 -18.31
CA ASP A 328 0.20 18.23 -18.44
C ASP A 328 1.47 18.85 -19.05
N PRO A 329 1.37 19.75 -20.05
CA PRO A 329 2.54 20.29 -20.75
C PRO A 329 3.53 21.04 -19.87
N THR A 330 3.13 21.45 -18.66
CA THR A 330 3.97 22.21 -17.72
C THR A 330 4.39 21.41 -16.48
N HIS A 331 3.82 20.22 -16.25
CA HIS A 331 4.09 19.40 -15.07
C HIS A 331 4.49 17.97 -15.46
N HIS A 332 5.79 17.74 -15.54
CA HIS A 332 6.39 16.47 -15.94
C HIS A 332 7.27 15.89 -14.83
N PRO A 333 6.71 15.23 -13.80
CA PRO A 333 7.53 14.60 -12.77
C PRO A 333 8.49 13.59 -13.36
N ARG A 334 9.74 13.62 -12.89
CA ARG A 334 10.80 12.69 -13.29
C ARG A 334 11.15 11.78 -12.13
N VAL A 335 11.50 10.53 -12.44
CA VAL A 335 12.12 9.63 -11.47
C VAL A 335 13.46 10.19 -10.97
N ASN A 336 13.83 9.86 -9.73
CA ASN A 336 14.97 10.41 -8.97
C ASN A 336 14.92 11.95 -8.82
N GLY A 337 13.77 12.58 -9.07
CA GLY A 337 13.57 14.01 -8.88
C GLY A 337 13.01 14.36 -7.49
N GLY A 338 12.85 13.36 -6.62
CA GLY A 338 12.22 13.49 -5.32
C GLY A 338 10.69 13.36 -5.38
N PRO A 339 10.04 13.27 -4.22
CA PRO A 339 8.61 13.06 -4.13
C PRO A 339 7.81 14.16 -4.84
N ILE A 340 6.62 13.80 -5.31
CA ILE A 340 5.70 14.70 -5.98
C ILE A 340 4.67 15.24 -5.00
N LEU A 341 4.33 16.51 -5.13
CA LEU A 341 3.16 17.15 -4.53
C LEU A 341 2.03 17.11 -5.55
N LYS A 342 0.97 16.36 -5.26
CA LYS A 342 -0.16 16.12 -6.16
C LYS A 342 -1.24 17.17 -5.90
N VAL A 343 -1.63 17.94 -6.92
CA VAL A 343 -2.68 18.97 -6.83
C VAL A 343 -3.76 18.70 -7.86
N ASN A 344 -5.03 18.89 -7.48
CA ASN A 344 -6.15 18.88 -8.42
C ASN A 344 -7.32 19.71 -7.87
N VAL A 345 -7.72 20.74 -8.61
CA VAL A 345 -8.76 21.69 -8.18
C VAL A 345 -10.16 21.06 -8.02
N ASN A 346 -10.42 19.90 -8.63
CA ASN A 346 -11.66 19.15 -8.45
C ASN A 346 -11.62 18.22 -7.23
N ASN A 347 -10.65 18.42 -6.33
CA ASN A 347 -10.47 17.66 -5.11
C ASN A 347 -10.28 16.16 -5.34
N ARG A 348 -9.63 15.80 -6.46
CA ARG A 348 -9.09 14.44 -6.70
C ARG A 348 -7.85 14.15 -5.87
N TYR A 349 -7.18 15.24 -5.46
CA TYR A 349 -6.16 15.32 -4.43
C TYR A 349 -6.57 16.46 -3.49
N ALA A 350 -6.42 16.28 -2.19
CA ALA A 350 -6.84 17.24 -1.15
C ALA A 350 -5.89 18.43 -0.99
N THR A 351 -4.74 18.41 -1.67
CA THR A 351 -3.70 19.44 -1.56
C THR A 351 -4.20 20.81 -2.01
N ASP A 352 -4.04 21.81 -1.12
CA ASP A 352 -4.20 23.23 -1.42
C ASP A 352 -2.89 24.01 -1.18
N GLY A 353 -2.94 25.35 -1.32
CA GLY A 353 -1.78 26.21 -1.11
C GLY A 353 -1.20 26.15 0.32
N SER A 354 -2.04 25.91 1.33
CA SER A 354 -1.58 25.74 2.71
C SER A 354 -0.92 24.39 2.93
N GLY A 355 -1.44 23.33 2.29
CA GLY A 355 -0.83 22.00 2.26
C GLY A 355 0.54 22.00 1.60
N ARG A 356 0.71 22.75 0.51
CA ARG A 356 2.02 22.96 -0.13
C ARG A 356 3.06 23.50 0.85
N ALA A 357 2.70 24.48 1.68
CA ALA A 357 3.63 25.06 2.64
C ALA A 357 4.12 24.03 3.68
N VAL A 358 3.23 23.13 4.12
CA VAL A 358 3.59 22.03 5.04
C VAL A 358 4.62 21.10 4.38
N PHE A 359 4.33 20.64 3.16
CA PHE A 359 5.21 19.68 2.49
C PHE A 359 6.55 20.29 2.06
N ALA A 360 6.55 21.56 1.63
CA ALA A 360 7.77 22.30 1.33
C ALA A 360 8.68 22.39 2.56
N ALA A 361 8.13 22.75 3.73
CA ALA A 361 8.90 22.84 4.97
C ALA A 361 9.53 21.48 5.37
N ALA A 362 8.79 20.37 5.22
CA ALA A 362 9.31 19.04 5.48
C ALA A 362 10.46 18.67 4.52
N CYS A 363 10.28 18.93 3.23
CA CYS A 363 11.32 18.70 2.22
C CYS A 363 12.57 19.56 2.45
N GLU A 364 12.41 20.85 2.76
CA GLU A 364 13.51 21.77 3.08
C GLU A 364 14.30 21.31 4.32
N LYS A 365 13.60 20.90 5.39
CA LYS A 365 14.22 20.34 6.60
C LYS A 365 14.99 19.05 6.31
N ALA A 366 14.45 18.21 5.42
CA ALA A 366 15.08 16.97 5.00
C ALA A 366 16.22 17.16 3.97
N ASP A 367 16.37 18.36 3.39
CA ASP A 367 17.22 18.62 2.21
C ASP A 367 16.87 17.67 1.05
N VAL A 368 15.57 17.53 0.78
CA VAL A 368 15.00 16.66 -0.26
C VAL A 368 14.33 17.54 -1.32
N PRO A 369 14.63 17.35 -2.62
CA PRO A 369 13.89 18.04 -3.68
C PRO A 369 12.46 17.49 -3.76
N PHE A 370 11.52 18.31 -4.20
CA PHE A 370 10.18 17.82 -4.55
C PHE A 370 9.70 18.44 -5.86
N GLN A 371 8.76 17.76 -6.51
CA GLN A 371 8.19 18.15 -7.80
C GLN A 371 6.70 18.42 -7.66
N SER A 372 6.09 19.15 -8.60
CA SER A 372 4.64 19.34 -8.64
C SER A 372 4.00 18.46 -9.71
N PHE A 373 2.86 17.85 -9.38
CA PHE A 373 2.05 17.07 -10.32
C PHE A 373 0.63 17.62 -10.37
N VAL A 374 0.14 17.83 -11.59
CA VAL A 374 -1.26 18.10 -11.89
C VAL A 374 -1.66 17.26 -13.10
N SER A 375 -2.92 16.81 -13.14
CA SER A 375 -3.47 16.10 -14.29
C SER A 375 -3.67 17.03 -15.48
N ASN A 376 -3.48 16.53 -16.69
CA ASN A 376 -3.88 17.21 -17.91
C ASN A 376 -5.40 17.46 -17.93
N ASN A 377 -5.84 18.69 -18.24
CA ASN A 377 -7.27 19.06 -18.22
C ASN A 377 -8.17 18.20 -19.12
N SER A 378 -7.63 17.60 -20.17
CA SER A 378 -8.38 16.73 -21.09
C SER A 378 -8.48 15.28 -20.62
N MET A 379 -7.85 14.92 -19.50
CA MET A 379 -7.83 13.55 -18.96
C MET A 379 -8.22 13.55 -17.49
N PRO A 380 -9.26 12.80 -17.09
CA PRO A 380 -9.57 12.65 -15.67
C PRO A 380 -8.44 11.90 -14.95
N CYS A 381 -8.20 12.25 -13.69
CA CYS A 381 -7.29 11.52 -12.82
C CYS A 381 -8.04 10.60 -11.84
N GLY A 382 -7.31 9.61 -11.32
CA GLY A 382 -7.72 8.83 -10.15
C GLY A 382 -7.99 9.72 -8.93
N THR A 383 -8.50 9.12 -7.87
CA THR A 383 -8.54 9.73 -6.54
C THR A 383 -7.64 8.91 -5.64
N THR A 384 -7.34 9.44 -4.46
CA THR A 384 -6.58 8.75 -3.42
C THR A 384 -7.44 8.66 -2.15
N ILE A 385 -6.86 8.12 -1.08
CA ILE A 385 -7.39 8.26 0.29
C ILE A 385 -7.43 9.71 0.79
N GLY A 386 -6.75 10.65 0.14
CA GLY A 386 -6.55 12.02 0.61
C GLY A 386 -7.87 12.78 0.78
N PRO A 387 -8.67 12.95 -0.29
CA PRO A 387 -10.00 13.56 -0.21
C PRO A 387 -10.94 12.83 0.76
N ILE A 388 -10.85 11.49 0.85
CA ILE A 388 -11.67 10.68 1.75
C ILE A 388 -11.33 11.00 3.21
N THR A 389 -10.05 11.01 3.53
CA THR A 389 -9.52 11.32 4.86
C THR A 389 -9.88 12.74 5.29
N ALA A 390 -9.71 13.71 4.39
CA ALA A 390 -10.09 15.10 4.62
C ALA A 390 -11.59 15.24 4.90
N ALA A 391 -12.44 14.63 4.07
CA ALA A 391 -13.89 14.71 4.20
C ALA A 391 -14.41 14.01 5.46
N ARG A 392 -13.86 12.83 5.80
CA ARG A 392 -14.30 12.06 6.98
C ARG A 392 -13.94 12.68 8.30
N HIS A 393 -12.74 13.27 8.39
CA HIS A 393 -12.19 13.69 9.68
C HIS A 393 -12.09 15.22 9.82
N GLY A 394 -12.30 15.97 8.73
CA GLY A 394 -12.13 17.43 8.74
C GLY A 394 -10.68 17.85 8.97
N ILE A 395 -9.72 16.97 8.66
CA ILE A 395 -8.28 17.23 8.86
C ILE A 395 -7.64 17.75 7.58
N ARG A 396 -6.70 18.69 7.72
CA ARG A 396 -5.93 19.17 6.58
C ARG A 396 -5.16 17.99 5.98
N THR A 397 -5.34 17.74 4.69
CA THR A 397 -4.70 16.63 4.00
C THR A 397 -3.93 17.12 2.79
N VAL A 398 -2.74 16.57 2.57
CA VAL A 398 -1.82 16.92 1.49
C VAL A 398 -1.45 15.63 0.77
N ASP A 399 -1.75 15.55 -0.52
CA ASP A 399 -1.41 14.39 -1.34
C ASP A 399 0.00 14.52 -1.90
N ILE A 400 0.81 13.51 -1.59
CA ILE A 400 2.20 13.38 -2.03
C ILE A 400 2.44 11.97 -2.57
N GLY A 401 3.65 11.69 -3.08
CA GLY A 401 3.99 10.35 -3.52
C GLY A 401 5.35 10.24 -4.18
N VAL A 402 5.71 9.03 -4.58
CA VAL A 402 6.79 8.80 -5.55
C VAL A 402 6.21 8.70 -6.95
N ALA A 403 6.88 9.34 -7.92
CA ALA A 403 6.54 9.19 -9.33
C ALA A 403 7.05 7.85 -9.86
N ILE A 404 6.13 7.00 -10.31
CA ILE A 404 6.42 5.70 -10.90
C ILE A 404 5.96 5.62 -12.36
N LEU A 405 6.47 4.63 -13.08
CA LEU A 405 5.96 4.19 -14.37
C LEU A 405 5.24 2.85 -14.19
N SER A 406 4.32 2.57 -15.12
CA SER A 406 3.57 1.30 -15.18
C SER A 406 2.74 1.01 -13.93
N MET A 407 2.24 2.04 -13.25
CA MET A 407 1.29 1.92 -12.13
C MET A 407 0.16 0.91 -12.44
N HIS A 408 -0.18 0.05 -11.48
CA HIS A 408 -1.12 -1.09 -11.58
C HIS A 408 -0.65 -2.25 -12.47
N SER A 409 0.61 -2.25 -12.93
CA SER A 409 1.26 -3.41 -13.53
C SER A 409 1.58 -4.46 -12.47
N VAL A 410 1.63 -5.73 -12.86
CA VAL A 410 2.20 -6.79 -12.02
C VAL A 410 3.66 -6.50 -11.61
N ARG A 411 4.36 -5.65 -12.37
CA ARG A 411 5.73 -5.20 -12.11
C ARG A 411 5.87 -3.74 -12.54
N GLU A 412 6.00 -2.86 -11.56
CA GLU A 412 6.07 -1.40 -11.67
C GLU A 412 7.52 -0.93 -11.63
N LEU A 413 7.76 0.35 -11.91
CA LEU A 413 9.11 0.90 -12.07
C LEU A 413 9.23 2.29 -11.43
N CYS A 414 10.20 2.49 -10.55
CA CYS A 414 10.52 3.79 -9.96
C CYS A 414 12.01 4.12 -10.09
N GLY A 415 12.39 5.35 -9.73
CA GLY A 415 13.78 5.73 -9.55
C GLY A 415 14.39 5.10 -8.30
N ALA A 416 15.66 4.71 -8.36
CA ALA A 416 16.37 4.11 -7.23
C ALA A 416 16.51 5.02 -5.99
N ASP A 417 16.43 6.34 -6.18
CA ASP A 417 16.62 7.31 -5.11
C ASP A 417 15.30 7.75 -4.46
N ASP A 418 14.20 7.72 -5.23
CA ASP A 418 12.90 8.20 -4.77
C ASP A 418 12.40 7.53 -3.47
N PRO A 419 12.60 6.21 -3.21
CA PRO A 419 12.18 5.59 -1.96
C PRO A 419 12.77 6.25 -0.71
N PHE A 420 14.09 6.46 -0.67
CA PHE A 420 14.73 7.04 0.51
C PHE A 420 14.51 8.56 0.61
N LEU A 421 14.34 9.24 -0.52
CA LEU A 421 13.95 10.65 -0.54
C LEU A 421 12.55 10.84 0.09
N LEU A 422 11.58 9.98 -0.25
CA LEU A 422 10.27 10.00 0.40
C LEU A 422 10.40 9.75 1.90
N ALA A 423 11.09 8.69 2.32
CA ALA A 423 11.24 8.35 3.74
C ALA A 423 11.86 9.49 4.56
N ASN A 424 12.89 10.17 4.03
CA ASN A 424 13.50 11.33 4.68
C ASN A 424 12.52 12.52 4.80
N ALA A 425 11.72 12.80 3.77
CA ALA A 425 10.70 13.85 3.85
C ALA A 425 9.61 13.50 4.88
N LEU A 426 9.22 12.24 4.99
CA LEU A 426 8.25 11.77 5.98
C LEU A 426 8.79 11.86 7.41
N VAL A 427 10.06 11.52 7.66
CA VAL A 427 10.71 11.74 8.97
C VAL A 427 10.64 13.21 9.35
N ALA A 428 11.07 14.11 8.46
CA ALA A 428 11.10 15.54 8.74
C ALA A 428 9.70 16.10 9.06
N PHE A 429 8.67 15.63 8.35
CA PHE A 429 7.27 15.95 8.63
C PHE A 429 6.82 15.46 10.02
N LEU A 430 7.09 14.19 10.35
CA LEU A 430 6.67 13.59 11.62
C LEU A 430 7.38 14.20 12.83
N GLU A 431 8.61 14.68 12.67
CA GLU A 431 9.36 15.39 13.73
C GLU A 431 8.78 16.78 14.07
N GLY A 432 8.04 17.40 13.16
CA GLY A 432 7.56 18.78 13.28
C GLY A 432 8.46 19.77 12.57
#